data_AF-A0A1F6A6L6-F1
#
_entry.id   AF-A0A1F6A6L6-F1
#
_cell.length_a   1.000
_cell.length_b   1.000
_cell.length_c   1.000
_cell.angle_alpha   90.00
_cell.angle_beta   90.00
_cell.angle_gamma   90.00
#
_symmetry.space_group_name_H-M   'P 1'
#
loop_
_entity.id
_entity.type
_entity.pdbx_description
1 polymer ?
#
loop_
_entity_poly.entity_id
_entity_poly.type
_entity_poly.pdbx_seq_one_letter_code
_entity_poly.pdbx_strand_id
1 'polypeptide(L)' 'MGILNAYYLPKGGDKLLYPTISLVNTFRVVFNHYFGQNYQLLNDDSFLSNMNQPYMFVPVKK' A
#
# COMPACT_ATOMS: atom_id res chain seq x y z
N MET A 1 6.38 -6.27 12.82
CA MET A 1 6.78 -6.70 11.47
C MET A 1 6.65 -5.49 10.56
N GLY A 2 7.75 -4.93 10.07
CA GLY A 2 7.72 -3.82 9.11
C GLY A 2 8.07 -4.34 7.73
N ILE A 3 7.29 -3.99 6.71
CA ILE A 3 7.66 -4.23 5.32
C ILE A 3 8.44 -3.00 4.87
N LEU A 4 9.73 -3.16 4.56
CA LEU A 4 10.54 -2.09 4.00
C LEU A 4 10.07 -1.81 2.57
N ASN A 5 9.79 -0.55 2.31
CA ASN A 5 9.38 -0.06 1.01
C ASN A 5 10.35 1.02 0.54
N ALA A 6 10.94 0.83 -0.63
CA ALA A 6 11.84 1.78 -1.27
C ALA A 6 11.41 1.94 -2.72
N TYR A 7 11.02 3.15 -3.10
CA TYR A 7 10.52 3.45 -4.43
C TYR A 7 11.21 4.69 -4.98
N TYR A 8 11.51 4.66 -6.28
CA TYR A 8 11.88 5.84 -7.03
C TYR A 8 10.69 6.28 -7.89
N LEU A 9 10.06 7.40 -7.51
CA LEU A 9 8.81 7.89 -8.12
C LEU A 9 9.02 9.24 -8.83
N PRO A 10 9.50 9.26 -10.10
CA PRO A 10 9.75 10.49 -10.84
C PRO A 10 8.46 11.21 -11.25
N LYS A 11 8.57 12.43 -11.77
CA LYS A 11 7.40 13.19 -12.29
C LYS A 11 6.30 13.40 -11.23
N GLY A 12 6.70 13.66 -9.97
CA GLY A 12 5.79 14.04 -8.89
C GLY A 12 5.00 12.91 -8.25
N GLY A 13 5.32 11.64 -8.53
CA GLY A 13 4.64 10.51 -7.89
C GLY A 13 4.95 10.37 -6.39
N ASP A 14 6.09 10.91 -5.94
CA ASP A 14 6.48 11.01 -4.54
C ASP A 14 5.49 11.85 -3.72
N LYS A 15 4.92 12.90 -4.32
CA LYS A 15 3.94 13.79 -3.68
C LYS A 15 2.59 13.13 -3.41
N LEU A 16 2.34 11.98 -4.04
CA LEU A 16 1.10 11.22 -3.86
C LEU A 16 1.20 10.26 -2.65
N LEU A 17 2.39 10.08 -2.09
CA LEU A 17 2.59 9.28 -0.88
C LEU A 17 2.32 10.12 0.37
N TYR A 18 1.81 9.47 1.41
CA TYR A 18 1.56 10.06 2.74
C TYR A 18 1.96 9.08 3.85
N PRO A 19 2.27 9.57 5.07
CA PRO A 19 2.95 8.75 6.08
C PRO A 19 2.23 7.45 6.47
N THR A 20 0.89 7.44 6.43
CA THR A 20 0.07 6.30 6.82
C THR A 20 -0.38 5.43 5.65
N ILE A 21 0.06 5.71 4.41
CA ILE A 21 -0.39 5.01 3.21
C ILE A 21 -0.18 3.51 3.34
N SER A 22 -1.23 2.73 3.07
CA SER A 22 -1.12 1.28 2.96
C SER A 22 -0.38 0.88 1.69
N LEU A 23 0.34 -0.24 1.74
CA LEU A 23 0.93 -0.87 0.54
C LEU A 23 -0.08 -1.01 -0.61
N VAL A 24 -1.31 -1.37 -0.26
CA VAL A 24 -2.45 -1.52 -1.16
C VAL A 24 -2.76 -0.21 -1.89
N ASN A 25 -2.76 0.93 -1.19
CA ASN A 25 -2.97 2.24 -1.79
C ASN A 25 -1.72 2.79 -2.50
N THR A 26 -0.52 2.47 -2.05
CA THR A 26 0.73 2.84 -2.75
C THR A 26 0.72 2.32 -4.19
N PHE A 27 0.38 1.04 -4.41
CA PHE A 27 0.31 0.50 -5.78
C PHE A 27 -0.82 1.12 -6.60
N ARG A 28 -1.97 1.43 -5.99
CA ARG A 28 -3.08 2.12 -6.69
C ARG A 28 -2.64 3.50 -7.18
N VAL A 29 -1.96 4.27 -6.31
CA VAL A 29 -1.40 5.58 -6.65
C VAL A 29 -0.40 5.46 -7.80
N VAL A 30 0.53 4.51 -7.74
CA VAL A 30 1.52 4.27 -8.80
C VAL A 30 0.83 3.89 -10.11
N PHE A 31 -0.16 3.00 -10.09
CA PHE A 31 -0.88 2.57 -11.28
C PHE A 31 -1.74 3.68 -11.89
N ASN A 32 -2.42 4.47 -11.05
CA ASN A 32 -3.19 5.60 -11.53
C ASN A 32 -2.29 6.66 -12.17
N HIS A 33 -1.16 7.00 -11.52
CA HIS A 33 -0.27 8.09 -11.98
C HIS A 33 0.56 7.72 -13.21
N TYR A 34 1.15 6.52 -13.25
CA TYR A 34 2.09 6.16 -14.32
C TYR A 34 1.48 5.34 -15.45
N PHE A 35 0.36 4.65 -15.19
CA PHE A 35 -0.23 3.69 -16.13
C PHE A 35 -1.65 4.06 -16.55
N GLY A 36 -2.13 5.25 -16.19
CA GLY A 36 -3.45 5.77 -16.59
C GLY A 36 -4.62 4.93 -16.07
N GLN A 37 -4.41 4.20 -14.97
CA GLN A 37 -5.48 3.45 -14.32
C GLN A 37 -6.39 4.37 -13.50
N ASN A 38 -7.51 3.84 -13.05
CA ASN A 38 -8.48 4.59 -12.26
C ASN A 38 -8.99 3.78 -11.06
N TYR A 39 -8.07 3.31 -10.23
CA TYR A 39 -8.40 2.62 -8.98
C TYR A 39 -8.81 3.62 -7.91
N GLN A 40 -9.99 3.41 -7.32
CA GLN A 40 -10.38 4.12 -6.10
C GLN A 40 -9.44 3.73 -4.94
N LEU A 41 -9.06 4.72 -4.13
CA LEU A 41 -8.32 4.47 -2.89
C LEU A 41 -9.22 3.78 -1.87
N LEU A 42 -8.65 2.81 -1.15
CA LEU A 42 -9.34 2.08 -0.08
C LEU A 42 -8.95 2.65 1.28
N ASN A 43 -9.55 2.12 2.34
CA ASN A 43 -9.03 2.35 3.68
C ASN A 43 -7.60 1.82 3.81
N ASP A 44 -6.77 2.52 4.58
CA ASP A 44 -5.39 2.17 4.79
C ASP A 44 -5.21 1.03 5.80
N ASP A 45 -5.86 -0.10 5.52
CA ASP A 45 -5.85 -1.29 6.36
C ASP A 45 -4.64 -2.18 6.05
N SER A 46 -4.20 -2.94 7.05
CA SER A 46 -3.10 -3.89 6.91
C SER A 46 -3.35 -5.09 7.83
N PHE A 47 -3.05 -6.29 7.33
CA PHE A 47 -3.31 -7.54 8.03
C PHE A 47 -2.07 -8.41 8.06
N LEU A 48 -1.91 -9.17 9.14
CA LEU A 48 -0.91 -10.22 9.27
C LEU A 48 -1.61 -11.57 9.29
N SER A 49 -0.98 -12.58 8.70
CA SER A 49 -1.34 -13.97 8.85
C SER A 49 -0.10 -14.79 9.20
N ASN A 50 -0.31 -15.90 9.92
CA ASN A 50 0.75 -16.86 10.21
C ASN A 50 0.83 -17.87 9.05
N MET A 51 2.03 -18.34 8.71
CA MET A 51 2.25 -19.42 7.74
C MET A 51 1.44 -20.68 8.06
N ASN A 52 1.25 -21.00 9.35
CA ASN A 52 0.47 -22.17 9.77
C ASN A 52 -1.06 -21.94 9.69
N GLN A 53 -1.50 -20.69 9.59
CA GLN A 53 -2.91 -20.29 9.52
C GLN A 53 -3.07 -19.15 8.50
N PRO A 54 -2.86 -19.44 7.20
CA PRO A 54 -2.71 -18.40 6.17
C PRO A 54 -3.96 -17.54 5.97
N TYR A 55 -5.14 -18.07 6.34
CA TYR A 55 -6.43 -17.39 6.25
C TYR A 55 -6.89 -16.73 7.56
N MET A 56 -6.11 -16.83 8.63
CA MET A 56 -6.38 -16.09 9.87
C MET A 56 -5.72 -14.71 9.75
N PHE A 57 -6.53 -13.70 9.41
CA PHE A 57 -6.08 -12.32 9.27
C PHE A 57 -6.26 -11.54 10.57
N VAL A 58 -5.17 -11.01 11.10
CA VAL A 58 -5.17 -10.15 12.28
C VAL A 58 -4.87 -8.71 11.84
N PRO A 59 -5.74 -7.73 12.17
CA PRO A 59 -5.52 -6.34 11.80
C PRO A 59 -4.29 -5.77 12.50
N VAL A 60 -3.49 -5.02 11.75
CA VAL A 60 -2.35 -4.25 12.28
C VAL A 60 -2.85 -2.87 12.68
N LYS A 61 -2.76 -2.54 13.98
CA LYS A 61 -3.00 -1.16 14.44
C LYS A 61 -1.82 -0.29 14.03
N LYS A 62 -2.12 0.84 13.39
CA LYS A 62 -1.14 1.88 13.03
C LYS A 62 -0.91 2.84 14.18
#